data_AF-A0A498P785-F1
#
_entry.id   AF-A0A498P785-F1
#
_cell.length_a   1.000
_cell.length_b   1.000
_cell.length_c   1.000
_cell.angle_alpha   90.00
_cell.angle_beta   90.00
_cell.angle_gamma   90.00
#
_symmetry.space_group_name_H-M   'P 1'
#
loop_
_entity.id
_entity.type
_entity.pdbx_description
1 polymer ?
#
loop_
_entity_poly.entity_id
_entity_poly.type
_entity_poly.pdbx_seq_one_letter_code
_entity_poly.pdbx_strand_id
1 'polypeptide(L)'
;MDSASAKGNLCSDTGKPCNPCLDAAKACNLNDTCKKQRTALMATCSPAAPIQQAHEPCNRKRCHRGLRQFFDRVQTEFSYPLLFCSCRDKACAERRRQTIMPACSYEEKTKPNCLELRRTCRSDPLCR
;
A
#
# COMPACT_ATOMS: atom_id res chain seq x y z
N MET A 1 -13.75 27.99 9.88
CA MET A 1 -13.23 27.55 8.57
C MET A 1 -12.03 26.66 8.85
N ASP A 2 -12.03 25.34 8.81
CA ASP A 2 -13.04 24.35 8.42
C ASP A 2 -12.75 23.01 9.14
N SER A 3 -13.81 22.44 9.71
CA SER A 3 -14.11 21.03 9.89
C SER A 3 -12.96 20.01 10.02
N ALA A 4 -12.24 20.02 11.14
CA ALA A 4 -11.52 18.84 11.63
C ALA A 4 -12.47 17.93 12.44
N SER A 5 -13.61 17.54 11.87
CA SER A 5 -14.43 16.46 12.44
C SER A 5 -13.80 15.14 12.02
N ALA A 6 -12.76 14.74 12.74
CA ALA A 6 -12.19 13.41 12.70
C ALA A 6 -13.26 12.37 13.08
N LYS A 7 -14.10 11.97 12.12
CA LYS A 7 -14.85 10.71 12.17
C LYS A 7 -13.87 9.56 11.95
N GLY A 8 -12.95 9.41 12.89
CA GLY A 8 -11.90 8.41 12.90
C GLY A 8 -12.14 7.32 13.94
N ASN A 9 -13.39 6.87 14.10
CA ASN A 9 -13.71 5.70 14.93
C ASN A 9 -14.61 4.74 14.14
N LEU A 10 -14.03 3.99 13.21
CA LEU A 10 -14.62 2.75 12.73
C LEU A 10 -14.27 1.63 13.72
N CYS A 11 -15.00 1.57 14.83
CA CYS A 11 -14.99 0.45 15.77
C CYS A 11 -16.42 0.26 16.30
N SER A 12 -17.39 -0.04 15.43
CA SER A 12 -18.81 -0.14 15.82
C SER A 12 -19.24 -1.53 16.30
N ASP A 13 -18.33 -2.49 16.50
CA ASP A 13 -18.71 -3.86 16.87
C ASP A 13 -18.24 -4.18 18.30
N THR A 14 -19.16 -4.03 19.26
CA THR A 14 -18.97 -4.32 20.68
C THR A 14 -18.76 -5.81 20.90
N GLY A 15 -17.53 -6.30 20.70
CA GLY A 15 -17.17 -7.70 20.92
C GLY A 15 -15.99 -8.22 20.10
N LYS A 16 -15.51 -7.48 19.09
CA LYS A 16 -14.30 -7.85 18.32
C LYS A 16 -13.13 -6.92 18.62
N PRO A 17 -11.88 -7.43 18.61
CA PRO A 17 -10.71 -6.57 18.68
C PRO A 17 -10.73 -5.60 17.48
N CYS A 18 -10.79 -4.30 17.77
CA CYS A 18 -10.86 -3.28 16.73
C CYS A 18 -9.53 -3.17 15.97
N ASN A 19 -9.57 -3.29 14.64
CA ASN A 19 -8.43 -3.10 13.76
C ASN A 19 -8.83 -2.20 12.57
N PRO A 20 -8.57 -0.89 12.65
CA PRO A 20 -8.97 0.06 11.61
C PRO A 20 -8.42 -0.28 10.22
N CYS A 21 -7.22 -0.88 10.13
CA CYS A 21 -6.65 -1.30 8.85
C CYS A 21 -7.38 -2.52 8.26
N LEU A 22 -7.89 -3.42 9.11
CA LEU A 22 -8.73 -4.53 8.67
C LEU A 22 -10.08 -4.01 8.17
N ASP A 23 -10.68 -3.04 8.84
CA ASP A 23 -11.97 -2.47 8.43
C ASP A 23 -11.83 -1.65 7.14
N ALA A 24 -10.74 -0.90 6.97
CA ALA A 24 -10.38 -0.28 5.69
C ALA A 24 -10.23 -1.32 4.56
N ALA A 25 -9.59 -2.46 4.86
CA ALA A 25 -9.47 -3.56 3.91
C ALA A 25 -10.82 -4.17 3.52
N LYS A 26 -11.75 -4.32 4.49
CA LYS A 26 -13.12 -4.77 4.20
C LYS A 26 -13.87 -3.76 3.33
N ALA A 27 -13.81 -2.47 3.67
CA ALA A 27 -14.46 -1.41 2.90
C ALA A 27 -13.98 -1.40 1.44
N CYS A 28 -12.67 -1.50 1.20
CA CYS A 28 -12.12 -1.63 -0.15
C CYS A 28 -12.62 -2.90 -0.87
N ASN A 29 -12.72 -4.02 -0.17
CA ASN A 29 -13.18 -5.28 -0.76
C ASN A 29 -14.68 -5.27 -1.12
N LEU A 30 -15.48 -4.40 -0.51
CA LEU A 30 -16.90 -4.19 -0.84
C LEU A 30 -17.09 -3.23 -2.02
N ASN A 31 -16.07 -2.47 -2.41
CA ASN A 31 -16.09 -1.60 -3.58
C ASN A 31 -15.42 -2.29 -4.77
N ASP A 32 -16.16 -2.50 -5.87
CA ASP A 32 -15.67 -3.26 -7.03
C ASP A 32 -14.41 -2.66 -7.67
N THR A 33 -14.34 -1.33 -7.77
CA THR A 33 -13.16 -0.66 -8.30
C THR A 33 -11.95 -0.88 -7.39
N CYS A 34 -12.08 -0.63 -6.09
CA CYS A 34 -10.99 -0.81 -5.14
C CYS A 34 -10.52 -2.26 -5.09
N LYS A 35 -11.44 -3.21 -4.98
CA LYS A 35 -11.16 -4.66 -5.03
C LYS A 35 -10.42 -5.04 -6.30
N LYS A 36 -10.88 -4.59 -7.48
CA LYS A 36 -10.24 -4.89 -8.77
C LYS A 36 -8.83 -4.32 -8.85
N GLN A 37 -8.63 -3.05 -8.51
CA GLN A 37 -7.30 -2.43 -8.53
C GLN A 37 -6.36 -3.07 -7.51
N ARG A 38 -6.86 -3.43 -6.32
CA ARG A 38 -6.08 -4.12 -5.29
C ARG A 38 -5.59 -5.49 -5.76
N THR A 39 -6.47 -6.29 -6.36
CA THR A 39 -6.09 -7.58 -6.93
C THR A 39 -5.07 -7.41 -8.06
N ALA A 40 -5.25 -6.41 -8.92
CA ALA A 40 -4.29 -6.11 -9.98
C ALA A 40 -2.91 -5.71 -9.42
N LEU A 41 -2.87 -4.85 -8.40
CA LEU A 41 -1.65 -4.47 -7.69
C LEU A 41 -0.94 -5.72 -7.14
N MET A 42 -1.65 -6.56 -6.40
CA MET A 42 -1.09 -7.81 -5.85
C MET A 42 -0.49 -8.67 -6.95
N ALA A 43 -1.20 -8.89 -8.06
CA ALA A 43 -0.71 -9.68 -9.19
C ALA A 43 0.54 -9.07 -9.85
N THR A 44 0.69 -7.75 -9.87
CA THR A 44 1.89 -7.09 -10.43
C THR A 44 3.11 -7.12 -9.51
N CYS A 45 2.91 -7.25 -8.20
CA CYS A 45 3.96 -7.26 -7.19
C CYS A 45 4.33 -8.69 -6.74
N SER A 46 3.50 -9.69 -7.04
CA SER A 46 3.82 -11.09 -6.79
C SER A 46 4.97 -11.60 -7.68
N PRO A 47 5.79 -12.54 -7.19
CA PRO A 47 6.80 -13.21 -8.02
C PRO A 47 6.14 -13.92 -9.20
N ALA A 48 6.75 -13.83 -10.39
CA ALA A 48 6.23 -14.50 -11.58
C ALA A 48 6.68 -15.97 -11.61
N ALA A 49 5.95 -16.85 -10.93
CA ALA A 49 6.16 -18.31 -10.92
C ALA A 49 7.57 -18.78 -10.47
N PRO A 50 7.76 -20.05 -10.07
CA PRO A 50 9.01 -20.51 -9.45
C PRO A 50 10.13 -20.83 -10.47
N ILE A 51 10.14 -20.21 -11.66
CA ILE A 51 11.10 -20.57 -12.72
C ILE A 51 12.24 -19.52 -12.80
N GLN A 52 13.35 -19.88 -12.13
CA GLN A 52 14.73 -19.67 -12.59
C GLN A 52 15.40 -18.29 -12.52
N GLN A 53 15.02 -17.38 -11.61
CA GLN A 53 15.95 -16.31 -11.21
C GLN A 53 15.95 -16.13 -9.70
N ALA A 54 16.82 -16.87 -9.02
CA ALA A 54 17.03 -16.88 -7.57
C ALA A 54 17.52 -15.54 -6.97
N HIS A 55 17.37 -14.41 -7.67
CA HIS A 55 18.06 -13.18 -7.33
C HIS A 55 17.17 -11.93 -7.15
N GLU A 56 15.93 -11.91 -7.67
CA GLU A 56 14.99 -10.79 -7.49
C GLU A 56 13.61 -11.25 -6.99
N PRO A 57 13.09 -10.67 -5.88
CA PRO A 57 11.82 -11.10 -5.27
C PRO A 57 10.59 -10.82 -6.14
N CYS A 58 10.68 -9.89 -7.09
CA CYS A 58 9.61 -9.51 -8.02
C CYS A 58 10.16 -8.59 -9.13
N ASN A 59 9.35 -8.30 -10.16
CA ASN A 59 9.64 -7.19 -11.07
C ASN A 59 9.24 -5.84 -10.43
N ARG A 60 10.19 -5.17 -9.77
CA ARG A 60 9.96 -3.92 -9.02
C ARG A 60 9.36 -2.80 -9.88
N LYS A 61 9.83 -2.62 -11.13
CA LYS A 61 9.31 -1.60 -12.06
C LYS A 61 7.83 -1.84 -12.37
N ARG A 62 7.43 -3.10 -12.58
CA ARG A 62 6.03 -3.47 -12.82
C ARG A 62 5.18 -3.23 -11.56
N CYS A 63 5.68 -3.59 -10.38
CA CYS A 63 5.00 -3.34 -9.12
C CYS A 63 4.80 -1.84 -8.84
N HIS A 64 5.82 -1.00 -9.05
CA HIS A 64 5.69 0.46 -8.92
C HIS A 64 4.65 1.05 -9.88
N ARG A 65 4.56 0.54 -11.11
CA ARG A 65 3.49 0.92 -12.03
C ARG A 65 2.11 0.52 -11.51
N GLY A 66 1.97 -0.69 -10.96
CA GLY A 66 0.73 -1.15 -10.31
C GLY A 66 0.34 -0.29 -9.11
N LEU A 67 1.30 0.10 -8.28
CA LEU A 67 1.06 1.00 -7.13
C LEU A 67 0.55 2.37 -7.57
N ARG A 68 1.21 3.00 -8.55
CA ARG A 68 0.73 4.28 -9.10
C ARG A 68 -0.69 4.17 -9.64
N GLN A 69 -0.96 3.14 -10.46
CA GLN A 69 -2.30 2.89 -10.99
C GLN A 69 -3.35 2.65 -9.88
N PHE A 70 -2.98 1.98 -8.80
CA PHE A 70 -3.87 1.78 -7.65
C PHE A 70 -4.25 3.13 -7.03
N PHE A 71 -3.28 3.97 -6.69
CA PHE A 71 -3.54 5.25 -6.03
C PHE A 71 -4.18 6.30 -6.97
N ASP A 72 -3.92 6.23 -8.28
CA ASP A 72 -4.55 7.11 -9.26
C ASP A 72 -6.02 6.76 -9.51
N ARG A 73 -6.38 5.47 -9.44
CA ARG A 73 -7.72 4.98 -9.83
C ARG A 73 -8.64 4.69 -8.65
N VAL A 74 -8.10 4.44 -7.46
CA VAL A 74 -8.89 4.18 -6.26
C VAL A 74 -9.13 5.50 -5.55
N GLN A 75 -10.40 5.81 -5.32
CA GLN A 75 -10.80 7.04 -4.65
C GLN A 75 -10.20 7.13 -3.24
N THR A 76 -9.92 8.35 -2.79
CA THR A 76 -9.18 8.62 -1.55
C THR A 76 -9.87 8.09 -0.30
N GLU A 77 -11.21 8.00 -0.30
CA GLU A 77 -12.02 7.41 0.77
C GLU A 77 -11.74 5.92 1.02
N PHE A 78 -11.15 5.21 0.04
CA PHE A 78 -10.71 3.82 0.21
C PHE A 78 -9.19 3.72 0.35
N SER A 79 -8.43 4.47 -0.45
CA SER A 79 -6.96 4.35 -0.49
C SER A 79 -6.29 4.94 0.76
N TYR A 80 -6.80 6.05 1.31
CA TYR A 80 -6.20 6.68 2.49
C TYR A 80 -6.40 5.86 3.77
N PRO A 81 -7.60 5.31 4.06
CA PRO A 81 -7.76 4.44 5.22
C PRO A 81 -6.89 3.18 5.16
N LEU A 82 -6.56 2.66 3.97
CA LEU A 82 -5.63 1.52 3.83
C LEU A 82 -4.19 1.90 4.18
N LEU A 83 -3.78 3.13 3.89
CA LEU A 83 -2.39 3.60 4.06
C LEU A 83 -2.15 4.24 5.43
N PHE A 84 -3.15 4.95 5.95
CA PHE A 84 -3.03 5.84 7.11
C PHE A 84 -3.91 5.44 8.31
N CYS A 85 -4.52 4.24 8.29
CA CYS A 85 -5.22 3.70 9.45
C CYS A 85 -4.34 3.77 10.72
N SER A 86 -4.92 4.20 11.84
CA SER A 86 -4.26 4.18 13.15
C SER A 86 -4.18 2.76 13.69
N CYS A 87 -3.09 2.42 14.39
CA CYS A 87 -2.89 1.10 14.98
C CYS A 87 -2.48 1.17 16.43
N ARG A 88 -2.96 0.20 17.23
CA ARG A 88 -2.62 0.04 18.66
C ARG A 88 -1.75 -1.19 18.92
N ASP A 89 -1.70 -2.13 17.98
CA ASP A 89 -0.92 -3.35 18.08
C ASP A 89 -0.03 -3.58 16.84
N LYS A 90 0.88 -4.56 16.96
CA LYS A 90 1.82 -4.93 15.91
C LYS A 90 1.12 -5.56 14.69
N ALA A 91 0.03 -6.29 14.88
CA ALA A 91 -0.66 -6.97 13.79
C ALA A 91 -1.35 -5.98 12.84
N CYS A 92 -1.99 -4.94 13.39
CA CYS A 92 -2.51 -3.79 12.65
C CYS A 92 -1.39 -3.04 11.95
N ALA A 93 -0.30 -2.73 12.67
CA ALA A 93 0.82 -2.00 12.10
C ALA A 93 1.47 -2.75 10.92
N GLU A 94 1.59 -4.08 11.01
CA GLU A 94 2.09 -4.91 9.94
C GLU A 94 1.11 -4.94 8.75
N ARG A 95 -0.21 -5.04 9.00
CA ARG A 95 -1.21 -4.92 7.93
C ARG A 95 -1.08 -3.61 7.17
N ARG A 96 -0.88 -2.49 7.88
CA ARG A 96 -0.64 -1.17 7.27
C ARG A 96 0.65 -1.15 6.45
N ARG A 97 1.73 -1.74 6.98
CA ARG A 97 3.04 -1.85 6.29
C ARG A 97 2.92 -2.63 4.99
N GLN A 98 2.10 -3.69 4.98
CA GLN A 98 1.89 -4.55 3.82
C GLN A 98 1.07 -3.90 2.69
N THR A 99 0.40 -2.76 2.93
CA THR A 99 -0.43 -2.07 1.92
C THR A 99 0.31 -1.80 0.61
N ILE A 100 1.62 -1.55 0.66
CA ILE A 100 2.43 -1.26 -0.53
C ILE A 100 3.29 -2.44 -1.01
N MET A 101 3.12 -3.65 -0.48
CA MET A 101 3.95 -4.82 -0.81
C MET A 101 5.47 -4.55 -0.62
N PRO A 102 5.92 -4.22 0.61
CA PRO A 102 7.25 -3.68 0.86
C PRO A 102 8.40 -4.59 0.42
N ALA A 103 8.24 -5.93 0.53
CA ALA A 103 9.24 -6.90 0.08
C ALA A 103 9.60 -6.78 -1.42
N CYS A 104 8.70 -6.20 -2.21
CA CYS A 104 8.88 -5.97 -3.64
C CYS A 104 9.14 -4.49 -3.96
N SER A 105 8.34 -3.59 -3.39
CA SER A 105 8.29 -2.18 -3.80
C SER A 105 9.20 -1.25 -3.00
N TYR A 106 9.64 -1.66 -1.81
CA TYR A 106 10.36 -0.80 -0.88
C TYR A 106 11.72 -1.39 -0.48
N GLU A 107 11.75 -2.62 0.01
CA GLU A 107 12.96 -3.29 0.49
C GLU A 107 13.95 -3.49 -0.67
N GLU A 108 15.23 -3.21 -0.40
CA GLU A 108 16.36 -3.34 -1.33
C GLU A 108 17.54 -3.95 -0.59
N LYS A 109 18.43 -4.64 -1.32
CA LYS A 109 19.63 -5.29 -0.75
C LYS A 109 20.58 -4.26 -0.14
N THR A 110 20.68 -3.09 -0.76
CA THR A 110 21.48 -1.97 -0.30
C THR A 110 20.56 -0.78 -0.04
N LYS A 111 20.89 0.02 0.99
CA LYS A 111 20.16 1.25 1.31
C LYS A 111 21.01 2.44 0.89
N PRO A 112 20.80 3.02 -0.32
CA PRO A 112 21.50 4.22 -0.73
C PRO A 112 21.16 5.39 0.20
N ASN A 113 22.00 6.42 0.23
CA ASN A 113 21.71 7.59 1.05
C ASN A 113 20.57 8.43 0.44
N CYS A 114 19.88 9.21 1.28
CA CYS A 114 18.70 9.97 0.85
C CYS A 114 19.02 11.03 -0.22
N LEU A 115 20.25 11.57 -0.26
CA LEU A 115 20.64 12.56 -1.27
C LEU A 115 20.85 11.94 -2.65
N GLU A 116 21.38 10.72 -2.71
CA GLU A 116 21.44 9.91 -3.93
C GLU A 116 20.04 9.56 -4.43
N LEU A 117 19.16 9.07 -3.56
CA LEU A 117 17.76 8.81 -3.91
C LEU A 117 17.07 10.07 -4.46
N ARG A 118 17.33 11.24 -3.85
CA ARG A 118 16.82 12.53 -4.34
C ARG A 118 17.34 12.87 -5.73
N ARG A 119 18.63 12.62 -6.02
CA ARG A 119 19.21 12.84 -7.36
C ARG A 119 18.54 11.93 -8.39
N THR A 120 18.39 10.65 -8.08
CA THR A 120 17.70 9.67 -8.93
C THR A 120 16.25 10.08 -9.21
N CYS A 121 15.52 10.53 -8.19
CA CYS A 121 14.14 11.01 -8.37
C CYS A 121 14.08 12.25 -9.26
N ARG A 122 14.99 13.22 -9.09
CA ARG A 122 15.03 14.43 -9.91
C ARG A 122 15.32 14.18 -11.40
N SER A 123 16.01 13.08 -11.74
CA SER A 123 16.24 12.70 -13.14
C SER A 123 15.03 12.06 -13.81
N ASP A 124 14.01 11.65 -13.06
CA ASP A 124 12.76 11.08 -13.57
C ASP A 124 11.64 12.13 -13.53
N PRO A 125 11.02 12.52 -14.67
CA PRO A 125 9.99 13.57 -14.70
C PRO A 125 8.70 13.25 -13.94
N LEU A 126 8.41 11.97 -13.68
CA LEU A 126 7.23 11.55 -12.94
C LEU A 126 7.49 11.58 -11.43
N CYS A 127 8.73 11.33 -11.01
CA CYS A 127 9.13 11.39 -9.61
C CYS A 127 9.43 12.82 -9.13
N ARG A 128 10.05 13.63 -10.00
CA ARG A 128 10.47 15.01 -9.72
C ARG A 128 9.31 15.94 -9.37
#